data_AF-M5DTD4-F1
#
_entry.id   AF-M5DTD4-F1
#
_cell.length_a   1.000
_cell.length_b   1.000
_cell.length_c   1.000
_cell.angle_alpha   90.00
_cell.angle_beta   90.00
_cell.angle_gamma   90.00
#
_symmetry.space_group_name_H-M   'P 1'
#
loop_
_entity.id
_entity.type
_entity.pdbx_description
1 polymer ?
#
loop_
_entity_poly.entity_id
_entity_poly.type
_entity_poly.pdbx_seq_one_letter_code
_entity_poly.pdbx_strand_id
1 'polypeptide(L)'
;MNYQCCYCKEEFPAIEAIDGYQEGYKVGFLCPKCGKNIQDNPMNEEWVFSSNSSKIFFVIFVGYFLLAWIFLEVSGLNTWVDYAAVLGGVIPFLIYGHIKYPKDMYSPTIGTKPVK
;
A
#
# COMPACT_ATOMS: atom_id res chain seq x y z
N MET A 1 -7.82 2.54 -4.85
CA MET A 1 -7.65 2.32 -3.39
C MET A 1 -8.84 1.53 -2.89
N ASN A 2 -8.58 0.45 -2.18
CA ASN A 2 -9.60 -0.44 -1.64
C ASN A 2 -9.53 -0.47 -0.11
N TYR A 3 -10.62 -0.85 0.53
CA TYR A 3 -10.65 -1.16 1.95
C TYR A 3 -10.78 -2.66 2.16
N GLN A 4 -10.12 -3.20 3.18
CA GLN A 4 -10.42 -4.53 3.72
C GLN A 4 -11.13 -4.40 5.06
N CYS A 5 -12.32 -5.00 5.17
CA CYS A 5 -13.10 -4.97 6.41
C CYS A 5 -12.39 -5.73 7.55
N CYS A 6 -12.26 -5.12 8.73
CA CYS A 6 -11.68 -5.81 9.90
C CYS A 6 -12.51 -7.00 10.40
N TYR A 7 -13.83 -7.00 10.13
CA TYR A 7 -14.75 -8.03 10.58
C TYR A 7 -14.87 -9.19 9.60
N CYS A 8 -15.26 -8.93 8.33
CA CYS A 8 -15.50 -9.99 7.35
C CYS A 8 -14.31 -10.28 6.42
N LYS A 9 -13.23 -9.49 6.50
CA LYS A 9 -12.01 -9.61 5.65
C LYS A 9 -12.24 -9.44 4.14
N GLU A 10 -13.45 -9.10 3.73
CA GLU A 10 -13.78 -8.76 2.34
C GLU A 10 -13.16 -7.42 1.93
N GLU A 11 -12.71 -7.37 0.67
CA GLU A 11 -12.22 -6.17 0.01
C GLU A 11 -13.36 -5.46 -0.73
N PHE A 12 -13.38 -4.13 -0.67
CA PHE A 12 -14.31 -3.33 -1.44
C PHE A 12 -13.67 -1.99 -1.85
N PRO A 13 -14.06 -1.41 -3.00
CA PRO A 13 -13.63 -0.08 -3.40
C PRO A 13 -14.02 0.97 -2.36
N ALA A 14 -13.14 1.94 -2.09
CA ALA A 14 -13.44 3.02 -1.15
C ALA A 14 -14.69 3.83 -1.53
N ILE A 15 -15.04 3.89 -2.81
CA ILE A 15 -16.24 4.55 -3.32
C ILE A 15 -17.54 3.81 -2.97
N GLU A 16 -17.46 2.51 -2.63
CA GLU A 16 -18.60 1.71 -2.17
C GLU A 16 -18.79 1.77 -0.65
N ALA A 17 -17.96 2.52 0.08
CA ALA A 17 -18.15 2.74 1.50
C ALA A 17 -19.47 3.49 1.74
N ILE A 18 -20.33 2.94 2.61
CA ILE A 18 -21.64 3.51 2.91
C ILE A 18 -21.48 4.47 4.09
N ASP A 19 -21.93 5.71 3.96
CA ASP A 19 -21.90 6.67 5.07
C ASP A 19 -22.76 6.18 6.24
N GLY A 20 -22.12 5.90 7.38
CA GLY A 20 -22.79 5.43 8.59
C GLY A 20 -23.62 6.51 9.27
N TYR A 21 -23.46 7.78 8.91
CA TYR A 21 -24.19 8.89 9.51
C TYR A 21 -25.70 8.77 9.34
N GLN A 22 -26.15 8.32 8.15
CA GLN A 22 -27.57 8.11 7.87
C GLN A 22 -28.18 6.97 8.72
N GLU A 23 -27.35 6.04 9.17
CA GLU A 23 -27.72 4.89 10.00
C GLU A 23 -27.49 5.15 11.52
N GLY A 24 -27.18 6.40 11.89
CA GLY A 24 -27.04 6.83 13.30
C GLY A 24 -25.61 6.76 13.86
N TYR A 25 -24.60 6.44 13.05
CA TYR A 25 -23.20 6.43 13.49
C TYR A 25 -22.57 7.82 13.37
N LYS A 26 -21.92 8.30 14.44
CA LYS A 26 -21.28 9.63 14.45
C LYS A 26 -19.92 9.67 13.76
N VAL A 27 -19.26 8.52 13.63
CA VAL A 27 -17.89 8.38 13.10
C VAL A 27 -17.81 7.04 12.35
N GLY A 28 -17.04 7.03 11.26
CA GLY A 28 -16.79 5.85 10.43
C GLY A 28 -17.76 5.72 9.26
N PHE A 29 -17.74 4.54 8.66
CA PHE A 29 -18.56 4.14 7.53
C PHE A 29 -18.91 2.65 7.65
N LEU A 30 -19.98 2.23 6.97
CA LEU A 30 -20.42 0.85 6.97
C LEU A 30 -19.73 0.07 5.85
N CYS A 31 -19.30 -1.15 6.19
CA CYS A 31 -18.86 -2.12 5.19
C CYS A 31 -20.06 -2.52 4.31
N PRO A 32 -19.99 -2.37 2.97
CA PRO A 32 -21.09 -2.73 2.07
C PRO A 32 -21.39 -4.23 2.03
N LYS A 33 -20.47 -5.08 2.52
CA LYS A 33 -20.63 -6.54 2.53
C LYS A 33 -21.26 -7.07 3.82
N CYS A 34 -20.90 -6.52 4.97
CA CYS A 34 -21.34 -7.05 6.27
C CYS A 34 -22.11 -6.04 7.15
N GLY A 35 -22.26 -4.79 6.72
CA GLY A 35 -23.03 -3.75 7.42
C GLY A 35 -22.47 -3.33 8.78
N LYS A 36 -21.22 -3.68 9.10
CA LYS A 36 -20.57 -3.26 10.35
C LYS A 36 -19.96 -1.88 10.19
N ASN A 37 -20.09 -1.04 11.22
CA ASN A 37 -19.44 0.26 11.28
C ASN A 37 -17.95 0.09 11.55
N ILE A 38 -17.15 0.65 10.65
CA ILE A 38 -15.70 0.58 10.63
C ILE A 38 -15.16 1.97 10.33
N GLN A 39 -13.89 2.20 10.63
CA GLN A 39 -13.19 3.41 10.24
C GLN A 39 -11.93 3.03 9.49
N ASP A 40 -11.47 3.95 8.66
CA ASP A 40 -10.17 3.87 8.05
C ASP A 40 -9.10 3.78 9.16
N ASN A 41 -8.01 3.09 8.87
CA ASN A 41 -6.88 3.01 9.78
C ASN A 41 -5.63 3.67 9.18
N PRO A 42 -5.62 5.01 9.04
CA PRO A 42 -4.53 5.72 8.37
C PRO A 42 -3.23 5.78 9.20
N MET A 43 -3.27 5.55 10.52
CA MET A 43 -2.06 5.63 11.37
C MET A 43 -1.38 4.27 11.62
N ASN A 44 -2.10 3.17 11.46
CA ASN A 44 -1.58 1.80 11.59
C ASN A 44 -1.93 1.05 10.30
N GLU A 45 -1.49 1.59 9.17
CA GLU A 45 -1.69 0.99 7.85
C GLU A 45 -1.06 -0.42 7.83
N GLU A 46 -1.82 -1.45 8.20
CA GLU A 46 -1.49 -2.79 7.74
C GLU A 46 -1.74 -2.78 6.24
N TRP A 47 -0.67 -2.52 5.48
CA TRP A 47 -0.66 -2.70 4.04
C TRP A 47 -1.08 -4.14 3.77
N VAL A 48 -2.28 -4.31 3.21
CA VAL A 48 -2.81 -5.62 2.88
C VAL A 48 -2.20 -6.00 1.54
N PHE A 49 -1.15 -6.81 1.60
CA PHE A 49 -0.55 -7.38 0.41
C PHE A 49 -1.37 -8.56 -0.09
N SER A 50 -1.59 -8.62 -1.39
CA SER A 50 -2.30 -9.74 -2.02
C SER A 50 -1.62 -11.10 -1.81
N SER A 51 -0.30 -11.11 -1.54
CA SER A 51 0.48 -12.33 -1.30
C SER A 51 1.71 -12.08 -0.45
N ASN A 52 2.26 -13.13 0.17
CA ASN A 52 3.54 -13.02 0.86
C ASN A 52 4.70 -12.65 -0.10
N SER A 53 4.63 -13.10 -1.36
CA SER A 53 5.63 -12.77 -2.37
C SER A 53 5.63 -11.28 -2.74
N SER A 54 4.45 -10.65 -2.85
CA SER A 54 4.37 -9.21 -3.11
C SER A 54 4.83 -8.38 -1.92
N LYS A 55 4.56 -8.85 -0.68
CA LYS A 55 5.15 -8.26 0.53
C LYS A 55 6.68 -8.32 0.52
N ILE A 56 7.27 -9.49 0.22
CA ILE A 56 8.72 -9.65 0.15
C ILE A 56 9.30 -8.76 -0.96
N PHE A 57 8.66 -8.72 -2.13
CA PHE A 57 9.05 -7.84 -3.23
C PHE A 57 9.07 -6.37 -2.80
N PHE A 58 8.02 -5.91 -2.13
CA PHE A 58 7.93 -4.54 -1.61
C PHE A 58 9.05 -4.22 -0.61
N VAL A 59 9.36 -5.15 0.31
CA VAL A 59 10.47 -4.99 1.26
C VAL A 59 11.82 -4.89 0.55
N ILE A 60 12.07 -5.74 -0.46
CA ILE A 60 13.30 -5.68 -1.27
C ILE A 60 13.38 -4.36 -2.03
N PHE A 61 12.26 -3.91 -2.60
CA PHE A 61 12.17 -2.65 -3.33
C PHE A 61 12.51 -1.45 -2.44
N VAL A 62 11.89 -1.34 -1.26
CA VAL A 62 12.21 -0.30 -0.27
C VAL A 62 13.67 -0.39 0.18
N GLY A 63 14.18 -1.60 0.44
CA GLY A 63 15.58 -1.82 0.79
C GLY A 63 16.54 -1.36 -0.30
N TYR A 64 16.23 -1.63 -1.57
CA TYR A 64 17.01 -1.15 -2.71
C TYR A 64 17.07 0.38 -2.74
N PHE A 65 15.94 1.07 -2.56
CA PHE A 65 15.90 2.53 -2.52
C PHE A 65 16.72 3.12 -1.36
N LEU A 66 16.66 2.49 -0.18
CA LEU A 66 17.48 2.91 0.96
C LEU A 66 18.98 2.71 0.68
N LEU A 67 19.37 1.59 0.09
CA LEU A 67 20.78 1.34 -0.28
C LEU A 67 21.25 2.30 -1.38
N ALA A 68 20.42 2.57 -2.38
CA ALA A 68 20.72 3.54 -3.43
C ALA A 68 20.86 4.95 -2.86
N TRP A 69 20.00 5.35 -1.91
CA TRP A 69 20.10 6.62 -1.20
C TRP A 69 21.42 6.73 -0.44
N ILE A 70 21.76 5.72 0.36
CA ILE A 70 23.02 5.68 1.11
C ILE A 70 24.22 5.76 0.15
N PHE A 71 24.19 4.99 -0.95
CA PHE A 71 25.25 5.01 -1.96
C PHE A 71 25.47 6.42 -2.55
N LEU A 72 24.38 7.10 -2.90
CA LEU A 72 24.43 8.46 -3.44
C LEU A 72 24.87 9.50 -2.40
N GLU A 73 24.51 9.36 -1.13
CA GLU A 73 24.95 10.29 -0.08
C GLU A 73 26.43 10.09 0.30
N VAL A 74 26.89 8.83 0.34
CA VAL A 74 28.24 8.48 0.80
C VAL A 74 29.31 8.68 -0.27
N SER A 75 28.97 8.59 -1.55
CA SER A 75 29.91 8.68 -2.68
C SER A 75 30.61 10.04 -2.81
N GLY A 76 30.09 11.11 -2.21
CA GLY A 76 30.72 12.44 -2.10
C GLY A 76 30.88 13.24 -3.40
N LEU A 77 30.91 12.57 -4.55
CA LEU A 77 30.95 13.12 -5.91
C LEU A 77 30.04 12.25 -6.79
N ASN A 78 28.73 12.49 -6.74
CA ASN A 78 27.80 11.81 -7.62
C ASN A 78 28.02 12.27 -9.06
N THR A 79 28.47 11.35 -9.90
CA THR A 79 28.54 11.54 -11.35
C THR A 79 27.26 11.04 -12.00
N TRP A 80 27.04 11.40 -13.27
CA TRP A 80 25.90 10.89 -14.05
C TRP A 80 25.89 9.35 -14.15
N VAL A 81 27.04 8.69 -13.98
CA VAL A 81 27.19 7.23 -13.99
C VAL A 81 26.51 6.60 -12.76
N ASP A 82 26.64 7.22 -11.59
CA ASP A 82 26.04 6.74 -10.34
C ASP A 82 24.51 6.76 -10.42
N TYR A 83 23.95 7.84 -10.96
CA TYR A 83 22.52 7.95 -11.23
C TYR A 83 22.06 6.95 -12.28
N ALA A 84 22.83 6.73 -13.35
CA ALA A 84 22.51 5.74 -14.37
C ALA A 84 22.52 4.31 -13.80
N ALA A 85 23.45 3.99 -12.90
CA ALA A 85 23.51 2.70 -12.23
C ALA A 85 22.28 2.47 -11.32
N VAL A 86 21.88 3.49 -10.55
CA VAL A 86 20.66 3.43 -9.74
C VAL A 86 19.41 3.27 -10.62
N LEU A 87 19.27 4.08 -11.68
CA LEU A 87 18.13 3.96 -12.59
C LEU A 87 18.08 2.61 -13.31
N GLY A 88 19.25 2.06 -13.68
CA GLY A 88 19.38 0.74 -14.27
C GLY A 88 18.88 -0.39 -13.37
N GLY A 89 18.89 -0.21 -12.04
CA GLY A 89 18.26 -1.13 -11.09
C GLY A 89 16.77 -0.83 -10.86
N VAL A 90 16.40 0.44 -10.69
CA VAL A 90 14.99 0.83 -10.45
C VAL A 90 14.06 0.40 -11.59
N ILE A 91 14.46 0.65 -12.84
CA ILE A 91 13.58 0.45 -14.00
C ILE A 91 13.15 -1.03 -14.14
N PRO A 92 14.07 -2.03 -14.14
CA PRO A 92 13.68 -3.44 -14.15
C PRO A 92 12.79 -3.83 -12.96
N PHE A 93 13.06 -3.30 -11.76
CA PHE A 93 12.22 -3.55 -10.58
C PHE A 93 10.78 -3.08 -10.78
N LEU A 94 10.61 -1.86 -11.30
CA LEU A 94 9.28 -1.30 -11.60
C LEU A 94 8.55 -2.10 -12.68
N ILE A 95 9.25 -2.49 -13.75
CA ILE A 95 8.68 -3.32 -14.83
C ILE A 95 8.24 -4.68 -14.28
N TYR A 96 9.08 -5.34 -13.50
CA TYR A 96 8.76 -6.63 -12.89
C TYR A 96 7.56 -6.53 -11.95
N GLY A 97 7.55 -5.52 -11.08
CA GLY A 97 6.43 -5.25 -10.18
C GLY A 97 5.12 -5.00 -10.94
N HIS A 98 5.17 -4.21 -12.02
CA HIS A 98 4.00 -3.90 -12.84
C HIS A 98 3.36 -5.17 -13.43
N ILE A 99 4.20 -6.08 -13.92
CA ILE A 99 3.74 -7.34 -14.54
C ILE A 99 3.26 -8.33 -13.48
N LYS A 100 3.99 -8.45 -12.35
CA LYS A 100 3.77 -9.55 -11.40
C LYS A 100 2.81 -9.20 -10.26
N TYR A 101 2.81 -7.94 -9.81
CA TYR A 101 2.07 -7.46 -8.64
C TYR A 101 1.27 -6.18 -8.92
N PRO A 102 0.45 -6.12 -10.00
CA PRO A 102 -0.24 -4.89 -10.40
C PRO A 102 -1.23 -4.38 -9.34
N LYS A 103 -1.91 -5.28 -8.62
CA LYS A 103 -2.85 -4.88 -7.55
C LYS A 103 -2.14 -4.10 -6.45
N ASP A 104 -1.03 -4.64 -5.95
CA ASP A 104 -0.30 -4.05 -4.83
C ASP A 104 0.45 -2.76 -5.23
N MET A 105 0.77 -2.57 -6.52
CA MET A 105 1.39 -1.33 -7.02
C MET A 105 0.39 -0.20 -7.30
N TYR A 106 -0.79 -0.49 -7.86
CA TYR A 106 -1.69 0.54 -8.40
C TYR A 106 -3.01 0.69 -7.65
N SER A 107 -3.46 -0.34 -6.94
CA SER A 107 -4.70 -0.29 -6.16
C SER A 107 -4.50 -0.87 -4.78
N PRO A 108 -3.71 -0.20 -3.92
CA PRO A 108 -3.43 -0.69 -2.59
C PRO A 108 -4.74 -0.85 -1.79
N THR A 109 -4.77 -1.93 -1.02
CA THR A 109 -5.85 -2.24 -0.09
C THR A 109 -5.41 -1.84 1.32
N ILE A 110 -6.20 -1.01 1.98
CA ILE A 110 -5.96 -0.57 3.35
C ILE A 110 -6.89 -1.33 4.31
N GLY A 111 -6.31 -1.87 5.38
CA GLY A 111 -7.08 -2.47 6.47
C GLY A 111 -7.91 -1.42 7.22
N THR A 112 -9.14 -1.78 7.57
CA THR A 112 -10.01 -0.95 8.42
C THR A 112 -9.89 -1.37 9.88
N LYS A 113 -10.46 -0.58 10.80
CA LYS A 113 -10.53 -0.92 12.24
C LYS A 113 -11.94 -0.67 12.79
N PRO A 114 -12.30 -1.30 13.93
CA PRO A 114 -13.53 -0.98 14.65
C PRO A 114 -13.62 0.51 15.04
N VAL A 115 -14.82 1.06 15.01
CA VAL A 115 -15.11 2.36 15.63
C VAL A 115 -15.28 2.12 17.13
N LYS A 116 -14.45 2.78 17.95
CA LYS A 116 -14.52 2.71 19.43
C LYS A 116 -15.56 3.67 19.96
#